data_AF-A0A0Q8DQ64-F1
#
_entry.id   AF-A0A0Q8DQ64-F1
#
_cell.length_a   1.000
_cell.length_b   1.000
_cell.length_c   1.000
_cell.angle_alpha   90.00
_cell.angle_beta   90.00
_cell.angle_gamma   90.00
#
_symmetry.space_group_name_H-M   'P 1'
#
loop_
_entity.id
_entity.type
_entity.pdbx_description
1 polymer ?
#
loop_
_entity_poly.entity_id
_entity_poly.type
_entity_poly.pdbx_seq_one_letter_code
_entity_poly.pdbx_strand_id
1 'polypeptide(L)' 'MTTQTETTKTPQEIGAHALAKAVKYADRADRYANSERGTDEFNHGRVATYGGLAAVYAEVAKAAAALAAETSR' A
#
# COMPACT_ATOMS: atom_id res chain seq x y z
N MET A 1 29.38 17.09 12.51
CA MET A 1 27.96 16.74 12.70
C MET A 1 27.26 16.89 11.36
N THR A 2 26.92 15.79 10.70
CA THR A 2 26.12 15.80 9.47
C THR A 2 24.65 15.82 9.85
N THR A 3 24.00 16.98 9.70
CA THR A 3 22.54 17.12 9.80
C THR A 3 21.92 16.35 8.63
N GLN A 4 21.38 15.17 8.93
CA GLN A 4 20.54 14.43 8.00
C GLN A 4 19.22 15.19 7.92
N THR A 5 19.01 15.94 6.84
CA THR A 5 17.73 16.57 6.53
C THR A 5 16.74 15.46 6.23
N GLU A 6 15.94 15.07 7.24
CA GLU A 6 14.76 14.26 7.01
C GLU A 6 13.80 15.10 6.15
N THR A 7 13.64 14.74 4.89
CA THR A 7 12.65 15.38 4.02
C THR A 7 11.27 15.00 4.55
N THR A 8 10.62 15.93 5.26
CA THR A 8 9.24 15.77 5.73
C THR A 8 8.33 15.63 4.51
N LYS A 9 7.74 14.45 4.31
CA LYS A 9 6.76 14.23 3.23
C LYS A 9 5.43 14.87 3.59
N THR A 10 4.82 15.52 2.62
CA THR A 10 3.45 16.04 2.73
C THR A 10 2.43 14.90 2.78
N PRO A 11 1.23 15.13 3.35
CA PRO A 11 0.14 14.15 3.30
C PRO A 11 -0.18 13.70 1.88
N GLN A 12 -0.11 14.60 0.90
CA GLN A 12 -0.34 14.28 -0.52
C GLN A 12 0.70 13.30 -1.07
N GLU A 13 1.99 13.51 -0.76
CA GLU A 13 3.07 12.60 -1.17
C GLU A 13 2.97 11.23 -0.49
N ILE A 14 2.60 11.22 0.80
CA ILE A 14 2.36 9.98 1.56
C ILE A 14 1.19 9.22 0.93
N GLY A 15 0.09 9.91 0.66
CA GLY A 15 -1.12 9.33 0.07
C GLY A 15 -0.87 8.74 -1.31
N ALA A 16 -0.19 9.48 -2.19
CA ALA A 16 0.15 9.01 -3.53
C ALA A 16 1.06 7.76 -3.50
N HIS A 17 2.09 7.77 -2.65
CA HIS A 17 2.97 6.63 -2.48
C HIS A 17 2.23 5.40 -1.91
N ALA A 18 1.39 5.60 -0.90
CA ALA A 18 0.60 4.54 -0.29
C ALA A 18 -0.40 3.94 -1.29
N LEU A 19 -1.10 4.77 -2.07
CA LEU A 19 -2.00 4.31 -3.11
C LEU A 19 -1.28 3.46 -4.16
N ALA A 20 -0.11 3.91 -4.63
CA ALA A 20 0.69 3.13 -5.59
C ALA A 20 1.12 1.76 -5.03
N LYS A 21 1.47 1.69 -3.73
CA LYS A 21 1.77 0.42 -3.05
C LYS A 21 0.53 -0.46 -2.93
N ALA A 22 -0.63 0.11 -2.59
CA ALA A 22 -1.88 -0.63 -2.46
C ALA A 22 -2.22 -1.35 -3.77
N VAL A 23 -2.21 -0.63 -4.90
CA VAL A 23 -2.45 -1.19 -6.23
C VAL A 23 -1.44 -2.29 -6.56
N LYS A 24 -0.15 -2.03 -6.35
CA LYS A 24 0.91 -3.03 -6.62
C LYS A 24 0.70 -4.34 -5.87
N TYR A 25 0.28 -4.29 -4.60
CA TYR A 25 0.04 -5.49 -3.82
C TYR A 25 -1.28 -6.17 -4.18
N ALA A 26 -2.31 -5.41 -4.53
CA ALA A 26 -3.56 -5.96 -5.06
C ALA A 26 -3.32 -6.75 -6.35
N ASP A 27 -2.60 -6.17 -7.32
CA ASP A 27 -2.21 -6.86 -8.57
C ASP A 27 -1.41 -8.13 -8.30
N ARG A 28 -0.58 -8.12 -7.25
CA ARG A 28 0.24 -9.27 -6.89
C ARG A 28 -0.59 -10.37 -6.25
N ALA A 29 -1.55 -10.02 -5.40
CA ALA A 29 -2.51 -10.98 -4.85
C ALA A 29 -3.32 -11.63 -5.97
N ASP A 30 -3.82 -10.81 -6.91
CA ASP A 30 -4.60 -11.26 -8.07
C ASP A 30 -3.83 -12.28 -8.93
N ARG A 31 -2.54 -12.05 -9.20
CA ARG A 31 -1.72 -13.01 -9.93
C ARG A 31 -1.59 -14.36 -9.25
N TYR A 32 -1.57 -14.42 -7.92
CA TYR A 32 -1.53 -15.71 -7.20
C TYR A 32 -2.91 -16.35 -7.12
N ALA A 33 -3.98 -15.56 -7.06
CA ALA A 33 -5.35 -16.06 -7.09
C ALA A 33 -5.69 -16.71 -8.44
N ASN A 34 -5.11 -16.20 -9.54
CA ASN A 34 -5.34 -16.69 -10.91
C ASN A 34 -4.19 -17.56 -11.45
N SER A 35 -3.22 -17.98 -10.62
CA SER A 35 -2.09 -18.79 -11.09
C SER A 35 -2.47 -20.27 -11.19
N GLU A 36 -2.34 -20.86 -12.39
CA GLU A 36 -2.46 -22.31 -12.60
C GLU A 36 -1.27 -23.11 -12.03
N ARG A 37 -0.18 -22.42 -11.66
CA ARG A 37 1.04 -23.02 -11.10
C ARG A 37 1.09 -22.80 -9.59
N GLY A 38 0.89 -23.86 -8.82
CA GLY A 38 1.06 -23.87 -7.36
C GLY A 38 -0.12 -24.56 -6.68
N THR A 39 0.16 -25.47 -5.75
CA THR A 39 -0.87 -26.08 -4.89
C THR A 39 -1.65 -24.98 -4.16
N ASP A 40 -2.95 -25.17 -3.99
CA ASP A 40 -3.89 -24.16 -3.45
C ASP A 40 -3.35 -23.47 -2.19
N GLU A 41 -2.70 -24.23 -1.30
CA GLU A 41 -2.22 -23.74 0.00
C GLU A 41 -1.05 -22.74 -0.12
N PHE A 42 -0.13 -22.93 -1.07
CA PHE A 42 0.98 -22.00 -1.31
C PHE A 42 0.48 -20.68 -1.91
N ASN A 43 -0.48 -20.75 -2.82
CA ASN A 43 -1.08 -19.58 -3.44
C ASN A 43 -1.98 -18.83 -2.45
N HIS A 44 -2.77 -19.53 -1.62
CA HIS A 44 -3.62 -18.94 -0.59
C HIS A 44 -2.83 -18.05 0.37
N GLY A 45 -1.68 -18.54 0.88
CA GLY A 45 -0.84 -17.75 1.80
C GLY A 45 -0.34 -16.44 1.17
N ARG A 46 -0.01 -16.45 -0.13
CA ARG A 46 0.42 -15.27 -0.87
C ARG A 46 -0.71 -14.31 -1.17
N VAL A 47 -1.89 -14.82 -1.53
CA VAL A 47 -3.10 -14.01 -1.71
C VAL A 47 -3.42 -13.27 -0.40
N ALA A 48 -3.45 -13.98 0.73
CA ALA A 48 -3.71 -13.38 2.03
C ALA A 48 -2.65 -12.32 2.40
N THR A 49 -1.36 -12.63 2.19
CA THR A 49 -0.26 -11.70 2.51
C THR A 49 -0.34 -10.42 1.67
N TYR A 50 -0.46 -10.55 0.35
CA TYR A 50 -0.47 -9.39 -0.54
C TYR A 50 -1.80 -8.64 -0.48
N GLY A 51 -2.93 -9.32 -0.28
CA GLY A 51 -4.22 -8.68 -0.02
C GLY A 51 -4.21 -7.86 1.28
N GLY A 52 -3.64 -8.41 2.35
CA GLY A 52 -3.46 -7.69 3.62
C GLY A 52 -2.59 -6.45 3.48
N LEU A 53 -1.46 -6.55 2.77
CA LEU A 53 -0.61 -5.39 2.48
C LEU A 53 -1.34 -4.34 1.64
N ALA A 54 -2.10 -4.76 0.62
CA ALA A 54 -2.89 -3.85 -0.19
C ALA A 54 -3.90 -3.06 0.66
N ALA A 55 -4.61 -3.74 1.58
CA ALA A 55 -5.55 -3.12 2.49
C ALA A 55 -4.87 -2.10 3.42
N VAL A 56 -3.75 -2.47 4.05
CA VAL A 56 -2.99 -1.55 4.93
C VAL A 56 -2.57 -0.28 4.19
N TYR A 57 -2.01 -0.41 2.99
CA TYR A 57 -1.59 0.75 2.21
C TYR A 57 -2.78 1.59 1.71
N ALA A 58 -3.94 0.97 1.45
CA ALA A 58 -5.16 1.70 1.12
C ALA A 58 -5.65 2.55 2.32
N GLU A 59 -5.60 2.00 3.54
CA GLU A 59 -5.94 2.76 4.75
C GLU A 59 -4.98 3.92 5.01
N VAL A 60 -3.67 3.72 4.78
CA VAL A 60 -2.69 4.82 4.85
C VAL A 60 -3.01 5.91 3.82
N ALA A 61 -3.37 5.55 2.59
CA ALA A 61 -3.74 6.51 1.56
C ALA A 61 -5.00 7.31 1.93
N LYS A 62 -6.02 6.65 2.50
CA LYS A 62 -7.24 7.30 3.00
C LYS A 62 -6.95 8.27 4.14
N ALA A 63 -6.16 7.85 5.13
CA ALA A 63 -5.78 8.70 6.25
C ALA A 63 -5.00 9.94 5.79
N ALA A 64 -4.09 9.78 4.83
CA ALA A 64 -3.33 10.87 4.26
C ALA A 64 -4.23 11.87 3.49
N ALA A 65 -5.24 11.38 2.76
CA ALA A 65 -6.23 12.23 2.10
C ALA A 65 -7.09 13.01 3.11
N ALA A 66 -7.49 12.37 4.22
CA ALA A 66 -8.24 13.03 5.28
C ALA A 66 -7.43 14.17 5.94
N LEU A 67 -6.14 13.94 6.21
CA LEU A 67 -5.23 14.98 6.75
C LEU A 67 -5.03 16.14 5.78
N ALA A 68 -4.90 15.87 4.48
CA ALA A 68 -4.79 16.90 3.46
C ALA A 68 -6.05 17.78 3.39
N ALA A 69 -7.24 17.16 3.50
CA ALA A 69 -8.51 17.87 3.52
C ALA A 69 -8.69 18.74 4.78
N GLU A 70 -8.27 18.25 5.95
CA GLU A 70 -8.32 19.02 7.20
C GLU A 70 -7.39 20.23 7.18
N THR A 71 -6.19 20.08 6.62
CA THR A 71 -5.21 21.18 6.52
C THR A 71 -5.67 22.31 5.58
N SER A 72 -6.63 22.03 4.69
CA SER A 72 -7.15 22.99 3.72
C SER A 72 -8.40 23.74 4.20
N ARG A 73 -8.89 23.46 5.42
CA ARG A 73 -10.08 24.07 6.03
C ARG A 73 -9.68 25.20 6.97
#